data_AF-A0A7R9V3T1-F1
#
_entry.id   AF-A0A7R9V3T1-F1
#
_cell.length_a   1.000
_cell.length_b   1.000
_cell.length_c   1.000
_cell.angle_alpha   90.00
_cell.angle_beta   90.00
_cell.angle_gamma   90.00
#
_symmetry.space_group_name_H-M   'P 1'
#
loop_
_entity.id
_entity.type
_entity.pdbx_description
1 polymer ?
#
loop_
_entity_poly.entity_id
_entity_poly.type
_entity_poly.pdbx_seq_one_letter_code
_entity_poly.pdbx_strand_id
1 'polypeptide(L)'
;ATVTDARRPVIAPFADMSALRIRSTSSAAVRPAPRVTRSRVVVRAAVTTGMTVAEAIKNAQQVCAEGTVDQCQSAWDAVDIAQKEEEFEGKRRMQLMRKAAMDECVERAGSATAAQNDPLEKFCGDNPDADECRVYEA
;
A
#
# COMPACT_ATOMS: atom_id res chain seq x y z
N ALA A 1 -14.25 52.01 23.03
CA ALA A 1 -15.71 51.94 22.88
C ALA A 1 -16.04 52.72 21.60
N THR A 2 -16.68 52.20 20.55
CA THR A 2 -17.68 51.13 20.39
C THR A 2 -17.59 50.61 18.94
N VAL A 3 -17.60 49.30 18.74
CA VAL A 3 -18.00 48.73 17.44
C VAL A 3 -19.04 47.66 17.71
N THR A 4 -20.30 48.06 17.53
CA THR A 4 -21.42 47.19 17.19
C THR A 4 -21.25 46.75 15.74
N ASP A 5 -21.43 45.47 15.44
CA ASP A 5 -22.56 45.03 14.60
C ASP A 5 -22.47 43.51 14.33
N ALA A 6 -23.60 42.86 14.55
CA ALA A 6 -23.80 41.42 14.47
C ALA A 6 -24.32 41.07 13.07
N ARG A 7 -23.63 40.17 12.36
CA ARG A 7 -24.21 39.48 11.19
C ARG A 7 -24.17 37.98 11.41
N ARG A 8 -25.27 37.46 11.97
CA ARG A 8 -25.65 36.06 11.88
C ARG A 8 -26.04 35.75 10.42
N PRO A 9 -25.57 34.63 9.83
CA PRO A 9 -26.12 34.18 8.57
C PRO A 9 -27.54 33.61 8.78
N VAL A 10 -28.46 34.04 7.93
CA VAL A 10 -29.84 33.53 7.84
C VAL A 10 -29.80 32.12 7.25
N ILE A 11 -30.35 31.15 7.98
CA ILE A 11 -30.55 29.77 7.53
C ILE A 11 -31.70 29.77 6.52
N ALA A 12 -31.42 29.39 5.27
CA ALA A 12 -32.44 29.19 4.25
C ALA A 12 -33.21 27.88 4.49
N PRO A 13 -34.53 27.81 4.25
CA PRO A 13 -35.30 26.59 4.41
C PRO A 13 -35.02 25.59 3.28
N PHE A 14 -35.02 24.31 3.66
CA PHE A 14 -34.84 23.14 2.81
C PHE A 14 -35.83 23.13 1.64
N ALA A 15 -35.31 23.27 0.42
CA ALA A 15 -36.06 23.02 -0.81
C ALA A 15 -35.97 21.53 -1.18
N ASP A 16 -37.11 20.86 -1.03
CA ASP A 16 -37.69 19.83 -1.90
C ASP A 16 -36.75 18.75 -2.51
N MET A 17 -36.64 17.60 -1.83
CA MET A 17 -36.00 16.37 -2.31
C MET A 17 -36.95 15.48 -3.14
N SER A 18 -37.63 16.05 -4.14
CA SER A 18 -38.50 15.28 -5.03
C SER A 18 -38.17 15.53 -6.50
N ALA A 19 -37.25 14.72 -7.06
CA ALA A 19 -37.26 14.20 -8.44
C ALA A 19 -35.84 13.85 -8.95
N LEU A 20 -35.23 12.80 -8.40
CA LEU A 20 -34.15 12.09 -9.09
C LEU A 20 -34.73 10.86 -9.81
N ARG A 21 -35.23 11.07 -11.04
CA ARG A 21 -35.44 9.95 -11.98
C ARG A 21 -34.07 9.48 -12.46
N ILE A 22 -33.58 8.40 -11.87
CA ILE A 22 -32.39 7.70 -12.36
C ILE A 22 -32.75 7.05 -13.70
N ARG A 23 -32.26 7.62 -14.81
CA ARG A 23 -32.20 6.91 -16.10
C ARG A 23 -31.12 5.85 -16.00
N SER A 24 -31.53 4.60 -15.78
CA SER A 24 -30.67 3.44 -15.97
C SER A 24 -30.50 3.21 -17.46
N THR A 25 -29.37 3.66 -18.02
CA THR A 25 -28.90 3.23 -19.34
C THR A 25 -27.65 2.40 -19.16
N SER A 26 -27.84 1.14 -18.78
CA SER A 26 -26.78 0.13 -18.77
C SER A 26 -26.52 -0.35 -20.19
N SER A 27 -25.74 0.40 -20.97
CA SER A 27 -24.97 -0.18 -22.07
C SER A 27 -23.52 -0.29 -21.62
N ALA A 28 -23.15 -1.49 -21.17
CA ALA A 28 -21.78 -1.84 -20.88
C ALA A 28 -20.99 -1.85 -22.20
N ALA A 29 -20.28 -0.76 -22.48
CA ALA A 29 -19.27 -0.76 -23.52
C ALA A 29 -18.12 -1.67 -23.07
N VAL A 30 -17.94 -2.80 -23.74
CA VAL A 30 -16.80 -3.70 -23.56
C VAL A 30 -15.54 -2.93 -23.94
N ARG A 31 -14.81 -2.44 -22.93
CA ARG A 31 -13.51 -1.79 -23.16
C ARG A 31 -12.50 -2.88 -23.52
N PRO A 32 -11.79 -2.78 -24.67
CA PRO A 32 -10.74 -3.75 -25.00
C PRO A 32 -9.64 -3.68 -23.94
N ALA A 33 -9.15 -4.86 -23.54
CA ALA A 33 -8.11 -4.98 -22.53
C ALA A 33 -6.84 -4.23 -22.98
N PRO A 34 -6.19 -3.44 -22.10
CA PRO A 34 -4.96 -2.75 -22.44
C PRO A 34 -3.87 -3.78 -22.76
N ARG A 35 -3.21 -3.60 -23.90
CA ARG A 35 -2.10 -4.45 -24.34
C ARG A 35 -0.88 -4.14 -23.45
N VAL A 36 -0.48 -5.09 -22.61
CA VAL A 36 0.68 -4.95 -21.72
C VAL A 36 1.96 -4.88 -22.54
N THR A 37 2.52 -3.69 -22.73
CA THR A 37 3.86 -3.53 -23.30
C THR A 37 4.90 -3.70 -22.21
N ARG A 38 5.81 -4.67 -22.36
CA ARG A 38 6.94 -4.88 -21.45
C ARG A 38 7.91 -3.69 -21.54
N SER A 39 7.88 -2.80 -20.55
CA SER A 39 8.84 -1.72 -20.42
C SER A 39 10.24 -2.31 -20.19
N ARG A 40 11.22 -1.97 -21.04
CA ARG A 40 12.63 -2.31 -20.81
C ARG A 40 13.16 -1.40 -19.69
N VAL A 41 13.50 -1.97 -18.54
CA VAL A 41 14.14 -1.25 -17.43
C VAL A 41 15.64 -1.14 -17.70
N VAL A 42 16.18 0.08 -17.67
CA VAL A 42 17.63 0.34 -17.75
C VAL A 42 18.11 0.64 -16.33
N VAL A 43 19.06 -0.16 -15.83
CA VAL A 43 19.69 0.06 -14.52
C VAL A 43 20.97 0.86 -14.72
N ARG A 44 21.09 2.02 -14.08
CA ARG A 44 22.38 2.72 -13.94
C ARG A 44 23.10 2.16 -12.72
N ALA A 45 24.41 1.96 -12.82
CA ALA A 45 25.23 1.50 -11.68
C ALA A 45 25.20 2.58 -10.60
N ALA A 46 24.60 2.27 -9.46
CA ALA A 46 24.75 3.06 -8.24
C ALA A 46 26.12 2.72 -7.62
N VAL A 47 26.88 3.74 -7.22
CA VAL A 47 28.06 3.50 -6.39
C VAL A 47 27.52 3.05 -5.03
N THR A 48 27.74 1.79 -4.69
CA THR A 48 27.33 1.25 -3.38
C THR A 48 28.51 1.40 -2.45
N THR A 49 28.40 2.27 -1.46
CA THR A 49 29.46 2.44 -0.45
C THR A 49 29.48 1.27 0.54
N GLY A 50 28.37 0.54 0.70
CA GLY A 50 28.30 -0.67 1.54
C GLY A 50 28.62 -0.43 3.02
N MET A 51 28.68 0.84 3.43
CA MET A 51 28.93 1.30 4.79
C MET A 51 27.59 1.66 5.44
N THR A 52 27.49 1.46 6.75
CA THR A 52 26.33 1.94 7.52
C THR A 52 26.32 3.47 7.56
N VAL A 53 25.15 4.08 7.78
CA VAL A 53 25.03 5.55 7.93
C VAL A 53 25.94 6.07 9.04
N ALA A 54 26.10 5.33 10.13
CA ALA A 54 26.97 5.70 11.24
C ALA A 54 28.46 5.74 10.84
N GLU A 55 28.92 4.79 10.03
CA GLU A 55 30.29 4.75 9.52
C GLU A 55 30.53 5.85 8.49
N ALA A 56 29.57 6.08 7.60
CA ALA A 56 29.63 7.16 6.62
C ALA A 56 29.75 8.54 7.30
N ILE A 57 29.00 8.78 8.39
CA ILE A 57 29.07 10.03 9.16
C ILE A 57 30.45 10.20 9.80
N LYS A 58 31.01 9.14 10.41
CA LYS A 58 32.34 9.21 11.02
C LYS A 58 33.43 9.50 9.98
N ASN A 59 33.33 8.88 8.81
CA ASN A 59 34.23 9.13 7.70
C ASN A 59 34.11 10.59 7.21
N ALA A 60 32.89 11.08 7.00
CA ALA A 60 32.66 12.46 6.60
C ALA A 60 33.24 13.46 7.61
N GLN A 61 33.07 13.22 8.90
CA GLN A 61 33.67 14.06 9.95
C GLN A 61 35.21 14.08 9.88
N GLN A 62 35.85 12.94 9.65
CA GLN A 62 37.30 12.84 9.50
C GLN A 62 37.79 13.56 8.23
N VAL A 63 37.13 13.32 7.09
CA VAL A 63 37.46 13.99 5.82
C VAL A 63 37.28 15.50 5.91
N CYS A 64 36.26 15.97 6.63
CA CYS A 64 36.09 17.40 6.86
C CYS A 64 37.10 18.00 7.83
N ALA A 65 37.68 17.20 8.73
CA ALA A 65 38.72 17.66 9.66
C ALA A 65 40.11 17.72 9.00
N GLU A 66 40.40 16.81 8.08
CA GLU A 66 41.74 16.64 7.48
C GLU A 66 41.83 17.13 6.02
N GLY A 67 40.70 17.16 5.30
CA GLY A 67 40.64 17.36 3.85
C GLY A 67 40.22 18.77 3.40
N THR A 68 40.08 18.93 2.09
CA THR A 68 39.58 20.18 1.48
C THR A 68 38.06 20.26 1.52
N VAL A 69 37.50 21.46 1.30
CA VAL A 69 36.05 21.68 1.29
C VAL A 69 35.34 20.78 0.28
N ASP A 70 35.93 20.55 -0.89
CA ASP A 70 35.35 19.70 -1.94
C ASP A 70 35.29 18.22 -1.51
N GLN A 71 36.32 17.75 -0.80
CA GLN A 71 36.36 16.38 -0.27
C GLN A 71 35.35 16.20 0.86
N CYS A 72 35.21 17.21 1.72
CA CYS A 72 34.19 17.23 2.77
C CYS A 72 32.77 17.14 2.19
N GLN A 73 32.46 17.94 1.16
CA GLN A 73 31.18 17.88 0.46
C GLN A 73 30.91 16.49 -0.13
N SER A 74 31.90 15.94 -0.84
CA SER A 74 31.79 14.60 -1.44
C SER A 74 31.60 13.49 -0.39
N ALA A 75 32.17 13.66 0.81
CA ALA A 75 31.99 12.69 1.90
C ALA A 75 30.57 12.74 2.49
N TRP A 76 29.93 13.92 2.53
CA TRP A 76 28.53 14.03 2.92
C TRP A 76 27.57 13.48 1.85
N ASP A 77 27.91 13.57 0.56
CA ASP A 77 27.15 12.89 -0.50
C ASP A 77 27.10 11.36 -0.28
N ALA A 78 28.18 10.77 0.26
CA ALA A 78 28.21 9.36 0.60
C ALA A 78 27.29 9.02 1.79
N VAL A 79 27.09 9.93 2.75
CA VAL A 79 26.12 9.75 3.84
C VAL A 79 24.69 9.70 3.29
N ASP A 80 24.36 10.61 2.38
CA ASP A 80 23.06 10.64 1.73
C ASP A 80 22.78 9.38 0.91
N ILE A 81 23.81 8.82 0.27
CA ILE A 81 23.73 7.55 -0.44
C ILE A 81 23.48 6.41 0.55
N ALA A 82 24.27 6.31 1.62
CA ALA A 82 24.10 5.28 2.65
C ALA A 82 22.70 5.33 3.30
N GLN A 83 22.16 6.52 3.56
CA GLN A 83 20.81 6.68 4.11
C GLN A 83 19.74 6.15 3.14
N LYS A 84 19.87 6.43 1.85
CA LYS A 84 18.95 5.92 0.83
C LYS A 84 19.07 4.41 0.64
N GLU A 85 20.27 3.85 0.78
CA GLU A 85 20.49 2.41 0.76
C GLU A 85 19.79 1.73 1.94
N GLU A 86 19.97 2.23 3.17
CA GLU A 86 19.27 1.71 4.36
C GLU A 86 17.74 1.82 4.22
N GLU A 87 17.23 2.92 3.65
CA GLU A 87 15.80 3.08 3.37
C GLU A 87 15.31 2.06 2.34
N PHE A 88 16.06 1.86 1.26
CA PHE A 88 15.71 0.89 0.22
C PHE A 88 15.75 -0.54 0.74
N GLU A 89 16.77 -0.89 1.53
CA GLU A 89 16.87 -2.18 2.21
C GLU A 89 15.72 -2.39 3.19
N GLY A 90 15.36 -1.36 3.97
CA GLY A 90 14.20 -1.38 4.85
C GLY A 90 12.89 -1.62 4.11
N LYS A 91 12.66 -0.92 2.99
CA LYS A 91 11.49 -1.14 2.12
C LYS A 91 11.47 -2.55 1.52
N ARG A 92 12.62 -3.03 1.04
CA ARG A 92 12.76 -4.37 0.47
C ARG A 92 12.49 -5.44 1.52
N ARG A 93 13.01 -5.27 2.75
CA ARG A 93 12.74 -6.15 3.89
C ARG A 93 11.26 -6.17 4.23
N MET A 94 10.61 -5.01 4.33
CA MET A 94 9.17 -4.92 4.59
C MET A 94 8.35 -5.61 3.49
N GLN A 95 8.72 -5.40 2.22
CA GLN A 95 8.05 -6.03 1.09
C GLN A 95 8.21 -7.56 1.12
N LEU A 96 9.39 -8.06 1.48
CA LEU A 96 9.66 -9.49 1.63
C LEU A 96 8.81 -10.08 2.77
N MET A 97 8.71 -9.40 3.91
CA MET A 97 7.88 -9.84 5.04
C MET A 97 6.40 -9.86 4.68
N ARG A 98 5.90 -8.83 3.97
CA ARG A 98 4.52 -8.79 3.47
C ARG A 98 4.25 -9.94 2.50
N LYS A 99 5.19 -10.22 1.59
CA LYS A 99 5.07 -11.34 0.66
C LYS A 99 5.05 -12.68 1.41
N ALA A 100 5.98 -12.89 2.33
CA ALA A 100 6.03 -14.12 3.14
C ALA A 100 4.74 -14.32 3.95
N ALA A 101 4.17 -13.26 4.52
CA ALA A 101 2.90 -13.33 5.24
C ALA A 101 1.72 -13.68 4.31
N MET A 102 1.71 -13.18 3.06
CA MET A 102 0.72 -13.58 2.06
C MET A 102 0.90 -15.04 1.63
N ASP A 103 2.14 -15.47 1.39
CA ASP A 103 2.46 -16.84 1.02
C ASP A 103 2.03 -17.79 2.16
N GLU A 104 2.26 -17.45 3.42
CA GLU A 104 1.78 -18.23 4.58
C GLU A 104 0.24 -18.27 4.66
N CYS A 105 -0.44 -17.17 4.34
CA CYS A 105 -1.90 -17.14 4.26
C CYS A 105 -2.42 -18.04 3.13
N VAL A 106 -1.76 -18.04 1.97
CA VAL A 106 -2.09 -18.90 0.83
C VAL A 106 -1.85 -20.38 1.15
N GLU A 107 -0.74 -20.73 1.80
CA GLU A 107 -0.48 -22.11 2.23
C GLU A 107 -1.47 -22.55 3.31
N ARG A 108 -1.83 -21.67 4.26
CA ARG A 108 -2.91 -21.93 5.24
C ARG A 108 -4.28 -22.07 4.57
N ALA A 109 -4.55 -21.31 3.51
CA ALA A 109 -5.77 -21.41 2.73
C ALA A 109 -5.77 -22.63 1.78
N GLY A 110 -4.60 -23.09 1.33
CA GLY A 110 -4.44 -24.29 0.51
C GLY A 110 -4.44 -25.58 1.32
N SER A 111 -4.01 -25.52 2.58
CA SER A 111 -4.12 -26.63 3.56
C SER A 111 -5.45 -26.63 4.32
N ALA A 112 -6.22 -25.56 4.23
CA ALA A 112 -7.62 -25.54 4.56
C ALA A 112 -8.41 -25.95 3.31
N THR A 113 -8.86 -27.21 3.28
CA THR A 113 -10.19 -27.46 2.72
C THR A 113 -11.12 -26.43 3.35
N ALA A 114 -11.51 -25.40 2.60
CA ALA A 114 -12.40 -24.33 3.07
C ALA A 114 -13.69 -24.91 3.71
N ALA A 115 -14.02 -26.13 3.31
CA ALA A 115 -15.08 -26.97 3.86
C ALA A 115 -14.94 -27.44 5.32
N GLN A 116 -13.74 -27.39 5.91
CA GLN A 116 -13.54 -27.89 7.28
C GLN A 116 -13.29 -26.78 8.31
N ASN A 117 -13.15 -25.53 7.88
CA ASN A 117 -13.01 -24.41 8.80
C ASN A 117 -14.30 -23.62 9.00
N ASP A 118 -15.29 -23.79 8.12
CA ASP A 118 -16.64 -23.30 8.35
C ASP A 118 -17.41 -24.27 9.28
N PRO A 119 -17.84 -23.84 10.47
CA PRO A 119 -18.70 -24.64 11.34
C PRO A 119 -19.97 -25.17 10.65
N LEU A 120 -20.52 -24.43 9.67
CA LEU A 120 -21.71 -24.86 8.94
C LEU A 120 -21.39 -26.01 7.97
N GLU A 121 -20.27 -25.97 7.25
CA GLU A 121 -19.88 -27.08 6.36
C GLU A 121 -19.55 -28.36 7.14
N LYS A 122 -18.93 -28.25 8.32
CA LYS A 122 -18.78 -29.39 9.24
C LYS A 122 -20.12 -29.97 9.66
N PHE A 123 -21.06 -29.12 10.07
CA PHE A 123 -22.38 -29.55 10.50
C PHE A 123 -23.17 -30.23 9.37
N CYS A 124 -23.10 -29.69 8.15
CA CYS A 124 -23.75 -30.25 6.96
C CYS A 124 -23.12 -31.56 6.47
N GLY A 125 -21.85 -31.81 6.76
CA GLY A 125 -21.22 -33.11 6.51
C GLY A 125 -21.80 -34.23 7.38
N ASP A 126 -22.10 -33.94 8.64
CA ASP A 126 -22.69 -34.89 9.60
C ASP A 126 -24.22 -34.94 9.53
N ASN A 127 -24.87 -33.87 9.04
CA ASN A 127 -26.33 -33.70 8.98
C ASN A 127 -26.77 -33.13 7.62
N PRO A 128 -26.70 -33.93 6.53
CA PRO A 128 -27.02 -33.45 5.18
C PRO A 128 -28.51 -33.18 4.94
N ASP A 129 -29.38 -33.65 5.83
CA ASP A 129 -30.83 -33.48 5.81
C ASP A 129 -31.31 -32.29 6.65
N ALA A 130 -30.41 -31.63 7.39
CA ALA A 130 -30.74 -30.43 8.15
C ALA A 130 -31.21 -29.31 7.21
N ASP A 131 -32.21 -28.53 7.66
CA ASP A 131 -32.81 -27.45 6.86
C ASP A 131 -31.78 -26.36 6.51
N GLU A 132 -30.74 -26.22 7.32
CA GLU A 132 -29.61 -25.30 7.10
C GLU A 132 -28.66 -25.74 5.97
N CYS A 133 -28.74 -27.01 5.55
CA CYS A 133 -27.84 -27.63 4.58
C CYS A 133 -28.50 -27.91 3.23
N ARG A 134 -29.79 -27.61 3.11
CA ARG A 134 -30.61 -27.91 1.94
C ARG A 134 -30.43 -26.85 0.84
N VAL A 135 -29.51 -27.10 -0.09
CA VAL A 135 -29.31 -26.26 -1.28
C VAL A 135 -30.27 -26.71 -2.39
N TYR A 136 -31.21 -25.84 -2.79
CA TYR A 136 -32.07 -26.09 -3.95
C TYR A 136 -31.33 -25.62 -5.22
N GLU A 137 -31.14 -26.52 -6.19
CA GLU A 137 -30.68 -26.11 -7.52
C GLU A 137 -31.76 -25.25 -8.19
N ALA A 138 -31.37 -24.04 -8.60
CA ALA A 138 -32.25 -23.04 -9.21
C ALA A 138 -32.30 -23.17 -10.74
#